data_AF-A0A0R1RX13-F1
#
_entry.id   AF-A0A0R1RX13-F1
#
_cell.length_a   1.000
_cell.length_b   1.000
_cell.length_c   1.000
_cell.angle_alpha   90.00
_cell.angle_beta   90.00
_cell.angle_gamma   90.00
#
_symmetry.space_group_name_H-M   'P 1'
#
loop_
_entity.id
_entity.type
_entity.pdbx_description
1 polymer ?
#
loop_
_entity_poly.entity_id
_entity_poly.type
_entity_poly.pdbx_seq_one_letter_code
_entity_poly.pdbx_strand_id
1 'polypeptide(L)'
;MLNLPLLFEASEISDKNEYKDVGIKHYSQVISNIIRADFSTCHTFYFDPVSGNPLHGATSQGYSDDSCWSRGQAWILLGMPLYKKYFPATNEKNLYQNILNYYLQHIPEDAIPYWDLIFTDSDKEPKDSSAAAIMACGMLEAKKQDYESKGDDIAKGILKVLSENYATQDYEDGLLKHGVYSYASSKGIDEANLWGDYFYMEALMRLYNPDWGTYW
;
A
#
# COMPACT_ATOMS: atom_id res chain seq x y z
N MET A 1 -1.57 7.21 -5.37
CA MET A 1 -1.35 5.93 -6.08
C MET A 1 -2.64 5.18 -6.38
N LEU A 2 -3.41 4.72 -5.38
CA LEU A 2 -4.58 3.85 -5.65
C LEU A 2 -5.79 4.52 -6.34
N ASN A 3 -5.84 5.85 -6.39
CA ASN A 3 -6.88 6.56 -7.14
C ASN A 3 -6.56 6.74 -8.63
N LEU A 4 -5.35 6.37 -9.08
CA LEU A 4 -4.94 6.54 -10.48
C LEU A 4 -5.68 5.62 -11.45
N PRO A 5 -5.94 4.32 -11.14
CA PRO A 5 -6.77 3.45 -11.99
C PRO A 5 -8.07 4.10 -12.42
N LEU A 6 -8.77 4.81 -11.53
CA LEU A 6 -10.00 5.53 -11.86
C LEU A 6 -9.82 6.55 -13.00
N LEU A 7 -8.70 7.28 -13.03
CA LEU A 7 -8.43 8.25 -14.10
C LEU A 7 -8.13 7.56 -15.43
N PHE A 8 -7.47 6.39 -15.40
CA PHE A 8 -7.18 5.62 -16.59
C PHE A 8 -8.45 5.00 -17.16
N GLU A 9 -9.27 4.37 -16.33
CA GLU A 9 -10.60 3.86 -16.71
C GLU A 9 -11.52 4.96 -17.24
N ALA A 10 -11.56 6.12 -16.58
CA ALA A 10 -12.35 7.26 -17.06
C ALA A 10 -11.90 7.73 -18.46
N SER A 11 -10.59 7.65 -18.74
CA SER A 11 -10.05 7.96 -20.07
C SER A 11 -10.52 6.97 -21.12
N GLU A 12 -10.49 5.67 -20.81
CA GLU A 12 -10.97 4.60 -21.71
C GLU A 12 -12.47 4.68 -21.97
N ILE A 13 -13.29 4.94 -20.94
CA ILE A 13 -14.75 5.03 -21.07
C ILE A 13 -15.18 6.26 -21.89
N SER A 14 -14.46 7.37 -21.74
CA SER A 14 -14.89 8.66 -22.32
C SER A 14 -14.16 9.07 -23.60
N ASP A 15 -13.14 8.31 -24.02
CA ASP A 15 -12.17 8.67 -25.07
C ASP A 15 -11.45 10.01 -24.83
N LYS A 16 -11.39 10.49 -23.58
CA LYS A 16 -10.71 11.74 -23.20
C LYS A 16 -9.36 11.45 -22.55
N ASN A 17 -8.28 11.81 -23.23
CA ASN A 17 -6.92 11.61 -22.73
C ASN A 17 -6.54 12.51 -21.53
N GLU A 18 -7.29 13.56 -21.23
CA GLU A 18 -6.97 14.50 -20.14
C GLU A 18 -6.84 13.82 -18.76
N TYR A 19 -7.70 12.83 -18.47
CA TYR A 19 -7.63 12.07 -17.21
C TYR A 19 -6.35 11.24 -17.12
N LYS A 20 -6.01 10.55 -18.22
CA LYS A 20 -4.79 9.77 -18.35
C LYS A 20 -3.55 10.63 -18.20
N ASP A 21 -3.51 11.78 -18.88
CA ASP A 21 -2.37 12.71 -18.83
C ASP A 21 -2.12 13.24 -17.40
N VAL A 22 -3.19 13.55 -16.67
CA VAL A 22 -3.11 13.95 -15.26
C VAL A 22 -2.60 12.78 -14.40
N GLY A 23 -3.13 11.57 -14.62
CA GLY A 23 -2.73 10.38 -13.87
C GLY A 23 -1.24 10.03 -14.06
N ILE A 24 -0.72 10.11 -15.29
CA ILE A 24 0.70 9.89 -15.60
C ILE A 24 1.56 10.94 -14.90
N LYS A 25 1.21 12.23 -15.02
CA LYS A 25 1.97 13.31 -14.37
C LYS A 25 1.99 13.14 -12.85
N HIS A 26 0.86 12.78 -12.26
CA HIS A 26 0.78 12.52 -10.82
C HIS A 26 1.66 11.34 -10.42
N TYR A 27 1.61 10.23 -11.15
CA TYR A 27 2.48 9.07 -10.90
C TYR A 27 3.96 9.46 -10.90
N SER A 28 4.41 10.16 -11.95
CA SER A 28 5.80 10.59 -12.07
C SER A 28 6.24 11.49 -10.91
N GLN A 29 5.38 12.41 -10.46
CA GLN A 29 5.68 13.26 -9.31
C GLN A 29 5.73 12.46 -8.01
N VAL A 30 4.84 11.49 -7.82
CA VAL A 30 4.86 10.63 -6.64
C VAL A 30 6.17 9.84 -6.57
N ILE A 31 6.49 9.08 -7.62
CA ILE A 31 7.68 8.23 -7.65
C ILE A 31 8.98 9.04 -7.48
N SER A 32 9.04 10.27 -8.01
CA SER A 32 10.26 11.09 -7.96
C SER A 32 10.49 11.79 -6.61
N ASN A 33 9.46 11.92 -5.77
CA ASN A 33 9.53 12.79 -4.60
C ASN A 33 9.20 12.10 -3.27
N ILE A 34 8.26 11.15 -3.25
CA ILE A 34 7.81 10.58 -1.96
C ILE A 34 8.70 9.44 -1.46
N ILE A 35 9.49 8.84 -2.35
CA ILE A 35 10.40 7.75 -2.01
C ILE A 35 11.72 8.38 -1.56
N ARG A 36 12.12 8.12 -0.32
CA ARG A 36 13.39 8.60 0.26
C ARG A 36 14.56 7.77 -0.25
N ALA A 37 15.78 8.24 0.03
CA ALA A 37 17.01 7.59 -0.41
C ALA A 37 17.21 6.16 0.11
N ASP A 38 16.61 5.84 1.26
CA ASP A 38 16.63 4.52 1.89
C ASP A 38 15.44 3.63 1.47
N PHE A 39 14.61 4.09 0.52
CA PHE A 39 13.41 3.42 0.02
C PHE A 39 12.22 3.36 1.00
N SER A 40 12.32 4.06 2.14
CA SER A 40 11.14 4.46 2.92
C SER A 40 10.31 5.50 2.15
N THR A 41 9.06 5.70 2.57
CA THR A 41 8.17 6.66 1.91
C THR A 41 7.66 7.70 2.89
N CYS A 42 7.56 8.95 2.44
CA CYS A 42 6.78 9.96 3.16
C CYS A 42 5.29 9.78 2.87
N HIS A 43 4.44 10.16 3.82
CA HIS A 43 2.99 10.09 3.62
C HIS A 43 2.53 11.22 2.69
N THR A 44 3.06 12.43 2.87
CA THR A 44 2.68 13.61 2.09
C THR A 44 3.91 14.31 1.56
N PHE A 45 3.75 15.04 0.44
CA PHE A 45 4.83 15.83 -0.15
C PHE A 45 4.29 17.17 -0.62
N TYR A 46 5.00 18.23 -0.25
CA TYR A 46 4.62 19.60 -0.56
C TYR A 46 5.34 20.10 -1.81
N PHE A 47 4.60 20.85 -2.62
CA PHE A 47 5.09 21.54 -3.81
C PHE A 47 4.75 23.02 -3.71
N ASP A 48 5.58 23.88 -4.30
CA ASP A 48 5.26 25.29 -4.42
C ASP A 48 4.12 25.48 -5.44
N PRO A 49 3.00 26.14 -5.08
CA PRO A 49 1.81 26.19 -5.93
C PRO A 49 1.96 27.11 -7.15
N VAL A 50 3.02 27.93 -7.21
CA VAL A 50 3.25 28.87 -8.31
C VAL A 50 4.21 28.27 -9.34
N SER A 51 5.34 27.74 -8.87
CA SER A 51 6.42 27.19 -9.68
C SER A 51 6.29 25.69 -9.95
N GLY A 52 5.56 24.96 -9.10
CA GLY A 52 5.49 23.49 -9.15
C GLY A 52 6.75 22.78 -8.64
N ASN A 53 7.71 23.51 -8.07
CA ASN A 53 8.94 22.94 -7.55
C ASN A 53 8.68 22.08 -6.31
N PRO A 54 9.37 20.93 -6.16
CA PRO A 54 9.28 20.13 -4.95
C PRO A 54 9.85 20.89 -3.75
N LEU A 55 9.19 20.78 -2.60
CA LEU A 55 9.62 21.41 -1.35
C LEU A 55 10.15 20.37 -0.36
N HIS A 56 9.26 19.66 0.33
CA HIS A 56 9.65 18.68 1.35
C HIS A 56 8.57 17.61 1.53
N GLY A 57 9.00 16.43 1.99
CA GLY A 57 8.13 15.40 2.50
C GLY A 57 7.71 15.72 3.94
N ALA A 58 6.52 15.27 4.32
CA ALA A 58 6.01 15.34 5.69
C ALA A 58 5.07 14.17 5.95
N THR A 59 4.59 14.06 7.19
CA THR A 59 3.56 13.10 7.56
C THR A 59 2.36 13.77 8.21
N SER A 60 1.17 13.19 7.96
CA SER A 60 -0.05 13.51 8.72
C SER A 60 -0.57 12.33 9.54
N GLN A 61 0.04 11.14 9.39
CA GLN A 61 -0.45 9.90 10.00
C GLN A 61 0.65 8.97 10.50
N GLY A 62 1.90 9.12 10.04
CA GLY A 62 3.06 8.44 10.60
C GLY A 62 3.50 9.06 11.92
N TYR A 63 4.39 8.38 12.62
CA TYR A 63 4.92 8.81 13.91
C TYR A 63 5.71 10.12 13.84
N SER A 64 6.52 10.32 12.81
CA SER A 64 7.25 11.56 12.57
C SER A 64 7.49 11.79 11.07
N ASP A 65 7.94 12.99 10.69
CA ASP A 65 8.24 13.30 9.28
C ASP A 65 9.35 12.40 8.70
N ASP A 66 10.20 11.86 9.57
CA ASP A 66 11.29 10.94 9.23
C ASP A 66 10.91 9.45 9.39
N SER A 67 9.70 9.16 9.89
CA SER A 67 9.21 7.78 10.02
C SER A 67 8.64 7.25 8.70
N CYS A 68 8.28 5.96 8.71
CA CYS A 68 7.75 5.27 7.54
C CYS A 68 6.42 4.61 7.90
N TRP A 69 5.34 5.36 7.72
CA TRP A 69 3.99 4.88 7.97
C TRP A 69 3.68 3.62 7.14
N SER A 70 3.35 2.52 7.81
CA SER A 70 3.33 1.19 7.18
C SER A 70 2.32 1.07 6.07
N ARG A 71 1.13 1.66 6.25
CA ARG A 71 0.10 1.72 5.20
C ARG A 71 0.50 2.62 4.03
N GLY A 72 1.28 3.67 4.25
CA GLY A 72 1.86 4.51 3.20
C GLY A 72 2.80 3.72 2.29
N GLN A 73 3.68 2.93 2.91
CA GLN A 73 4.58 2.02 2.20
C GLN A 73 3.79 0.97 1.40
N ALA A 74 2.76 0.37 2.01
CA ALA A 74 1.89 -0.60 1.35
C ALA A 74 1.14 -0.01 0.15
N TRP A 75 0.73 1.26 0.20
CA TRP A 75 0.09 1.94 -0.94
C TRP A 75 0.98 2.07 -2.16
N ILE A 76 2.28 2.32 -1.99
CA ILE A 76 3.22 2.30 -3.11
C ILE A 76 3.40 0.88 -3.64
N LEU A 77 3.56 -0.10 -2.73
CA LEU A 77 3.82 -1.49 -3.09
C LEU A 77 2.65 -2.16 -3.82
N LEU A 78 1.42 -1.67 -3.66
CA LEU A 78 0.29 -2.02 -4.53
C LEU A 78 0.16 -1.10 -5.75
N GLY A 79 0.38 0.20 -5.56
CA GLY A 79 0.16 1.23 -6.58
C GLY A 79 1.09 1.15 -7.79
N MET A 80 2.37 0.82 -7.60
CA MET A 80 3.33 0.69 -8.71
C MET A 80 2.96 -0.47 -9.67
N PRO A 81 2.68 -1.69 -9.19
CA PRO A 81 2.14 -2.76 -10.04
C PRO A 81 0.85 -2.35 -10.75
N LEU A 82 -0.11 -1.74 -10.03
CA LEU A 82 -1.36 -1.28 -10.65
C LEU A 82 -1.12 -0.25 -11.76
N TYR A 83 -0.16 0.66 -11.60
CA TYR A 83 0.20 1.57 -12.68
C TYR A 83 0.80 0.82 -13.89
N LYS A 84 1.70 -0.14 -13.65
CA LYS A 84 2.29 -0.95 -14.73
C LYS A 84 1.25 -1.74 -15.53
N LYS A 85 0.15 -2.17 -14.91
CA LYS A 85 -0.99 -2.80 -15.61
C LYS A 85 -1.51 -1.92 -16.77
N TYR A 86 -1.65 -0.61 -16.55
CA TYR A 86 -2.09 0.35 -17.58
C TYR A 86 -0.95 0.82 -18.49
N PHE A 87 0.30 0.76 -18.00
CA PHE A 87 1.49 1.19 -18.72
C PHE A 87 2.56 0.08 -18.74
N PRO A 88 2.41 -0.96 -19.57
CA PRO A 88 3.31 -2.12 -19.57
C PRO A 88 4.78 -1.79 -19.88
N ALA A 89 5.04 -0.66 -20.52
CA ALA A 89 6.38 -0.17 -20.82
C ALA A 89 7.14 0.38 -19.59
N THR A 90 6.47 0.56 -18.45
CA THR A 90 7.09 1.02 -17.20
C THR A 90 8.13 0.01 -16.70
N ASN A 91 9.37 0.47 -16.52
CA ASN A 91 10.50 -0.35 -16.09
C ASN A 91 11.08 0.11 -14.75
N GLU A 92 10.36 -0.19 -13.67
CA GLU A 92 10.72 0.24 -12.31
C GLU A 92 10.94 -0.95 -11.35
N LYS A 93 11.20 -2.15 -11.89
CA LYS A 93 11.35 -3.39 -11.11
C LYS A 93 12.41 -3.27 -10.00
N ASN A 94 13.56 -2.67 -10.31
CA ASN A 94 14.63 -2.49 -9.32
C ASN A 94 14.23 -1.54 -8.19
N LEU A 95 13.54 -0.44 -8.52
CA LEU A 95 13.02 0.49 -7.53
C LEU A 95 11.98 -0.20 -6.64
N TYR A 96 11.04 -0.91 -7.25
CA TYR A 96 10.02 -1.69 -6.54
C TYR A 96 10.65 -2.68 -5.56
N GLN A 97 11.64 -3.45 -6.01
CA GLN A 97 12.35 -4.43 -5.19
C GLN A 97 13.06 -3.79 -3.99
N ASN A 98 13.66 -2.61 -4.15
CA ASN A 98 14.29 -1.91 -3.04
C ASN A 98 13.26 -1.41 -2.00
N ILE A 99 12.11 -0.91 -2.44
CA ILE A 99 10.98 -0.49 -1.57
C ILE A 99 10.40 -1.70 -0.82
N LEU A 100 10.28 -2.85 -1.50
CA LEU A 100 9.84 -4.10 -0.91
C LEU A 100 10.84 -4.60 0.13
N ASN A 101 12.14 -4.58 -0.20
CA ASN A 101 13.19 -4.99 0.73
C ASN A 101 13.20 -4.11 1.99
N TYR A 102 13.01 -2.80 1.85
CA TYR A 102 12.82 -1.92 3.01
C TYR A 102 11.65 -2.39 3.87
N TYR A 103 10.47 -2.60 3.28
CA TYR A 103 9.29 -3.07 4.02
C TYR A 103 9.57 -4.38 4.76
N LEU A 104 10.10 -5.40 4.07
CA LEU A 104 10.37 -6.72 4.64
C LEU A 104 11.44 -6.71 5.75
N GLN A 105 12.37 -5.76 5.74
CA GLN A 105 13.37 -5.60 6.78
C GLN A 105 12.84 -4.93 8.05
N HIS A 106 11.70 -4.23 7.96
CA HIS A 106 11.13 -3.43 9.04
C HIS A 106 9.78 -3.97 9.57
N ILE A 107 9.34 -5.14 9.10
CA ILE A 107 8.22 -5.85 9.70
C ILE A 107 8.71 -6.81 10.80
N PRO A 108 7.89 -7.06 11.84
CA PRO A 108 8.19 -8.01 12.90
C PRO A 108 8.22 -9.47 12.43
N GLU A 109 8.51 -10.39 13.35
CA GLU A 109 8.55 -11.83 13.09
C GLU A 109 7.23 -12.43 12.59
N ASP A 110 6.08 -11.91 13.05
CA ASP A 110 4.75 -12.35 12.59
C ASP A 110 4.37 -11.81 11.20
N ALA A 111 5.23 -10.99 10.58
CA ALA A 111 5.05 -10.36 9.28
C ALA A 111 3.87 -9.36 9.18
N ILE A 112 3.25 -8.97 10.30
CA ILE A 112 2.20 -7.93 10.34
C ILE A 112 2.83 -6.63 10.86
N PRO A 113 2.90 -5.56 10.05
CA PRO A 113 3.63 -4.37 10.44
C PRO A 113 2.99 -3.70 11.65
N TYR A 114 3.82 -3.02 12.44
CA TYR A 114 3.33 -1.95 13.32
C TYR A 114 2.69 -0.84 12.48
N TRP A 115 1.90 0.03 13.11
CA TRP A 115 1.27 1.14 12.39
C TRP A 115 2.29 2.11 11.75
N ASP A 116 3.52 2.12 12.25
CA ASP A 116 4.69 2.74 11.62
C ASP A 116 5.86 1.75 11.62
N LEU A 117 6.61 1.68 10.52
CA LEU A 117 7.70 0.70 10.32
C LEU A 117 8.97 1.03 11.12
N ILE A 118 9.01 2.16 11.82
CA ILE A 118 10.09 2.42 12.78
C ILE A 118 9.98 1.54 14.03
N PHE A 119 8.80 1.01 14.32
CA PHE A 119 8.54 0.26 15.54
C PHE A 119 8.87 -1.22 15.38
N THR A 120 9.32 -1.79 16.48
CA THR A 120 9.77 -3.18 16.62
C THR A 120 9.04 -3.85 17.78
N ASP A 121 9.26 -5.16 17.97
CA ASP A 121 8.63 -5.93 19.04
C ASP A 121 8.98 -5.42 20.46
N SER A 122 10.05 -4.65 20.62
CA SER A 122 10.37 -4.01 21.90
C SER A 122 9.51 -2.80 22.25
N ASP A 123 8.92 -2.13 21.25
CA ASP A 123 8.23 -0.85 21.44
C ASP A 123 6.78 -1.02 21.93
N LYS A 124 6.18 -2.20 21.68
CA LYS A 124 4.80 -2.54 22.09
C LYS A 124 3.72 -1.58 21.56
N GLU A 125 3.95 -1.02 20.39
CA GLU A 125 2.96 -0.18 19.68
C GLU A 125 1.86 -1.03 19.03
N PRO A 126 0.72 -0.44 18.62
CA PRO A 126 -0.32 -1.16 17.90
C PRO A 126 0.14 -1.64 16.51
N LYS A 127 -0.38 -2.79 16.08
CA LYS A 127 -0.21 -3.28 14.70
C LYS A 127 -1.15 -2.56 13.74
N ASP A 128 -0.88 -2.68 12.45
CA ASP A 128 -1.83 -2.28 11.42
C ASP A 128 -2.06 -3.43 10.43
N SER A 129 -3.03 -4.28 10.75
CA SER A 129 -3.49 -5.38 9.90
C SER A 129 -3.95 -4.93 8.51
N SER A 130 -4.42 -3.68 8.39
CA SER A 130 -4.86 -3.12 7.11
C SER A 130 -3.67 -2.92 6.16
N ALA A 131 -2.51 -2.49 6.65
CA ALA A 131 -1.28 -2.39 5.85
C ALA A 131 -0.84 -3.77 5.32
N ALA A 132 -0.92 -4.81 6.15
CA ALA A 132 -0.63 -6.19 5.72
C ALA A 132 -1.62 -6.68 4.65
N ALA A 133 -2.92 -6.43 4.80
CA ALA A 133 -3.93 -6.81 3.81
C ALA A 133 -3.69 -6.12 2.45
N ILE A 134 -3.34 -4.83 2.46
CA ILE A 134 -2.95 -4.07 1.25
C ILE A 134 -1.68 -4.67 0.64
N MET A 135 -0.69 -5.00 1.46
CA MET A 135 0.56 -5.62 1.04
C MET A 135 0.32 -6.96 0.33
N ALA A 136 -0.60 -7.79 0.84
CA ALA A 136 -0.98 -9.05 0.21
C ALA A 136 -1.55 -8.82 -1.21
N CYS A 137 -2.45 -7.86 -1.39
CA CYS A 137 -2.92 -7.45 -2.73
C CYS A 137 -1.77 -6.95 -3.60
N GLY A 138 -0.86 -6.14 -3.04
CA GLY A 138 0.31 -5.61 -3.73
C GLY A 138 1.23 -6.69 -4.26
N MET A 139 1.48 -7.74 -3.49
CA MET A 139 2.31 -8.89 -3.91
C MET A 139 1.66 -9.71 -5.01
N LEU A 140 0.34 -9.94 -4.93
CA LEU A 140 -0.40 -10.62 -6.01
C LEU A 140 -0.33 -9.84 -7.32
N GLU A 141 -0.50 -8.52 -7.27
CA GLU A 141 -0.37 -7.67 -8.46
C GLU A 141 1.08 -7.61 -8.95
N ALA A 142 2.05 -7.47 -8.04
CA ALA A 142 3.48 -7.44 -8.38
C ALA A 142 3.93 -8.73 -9.10
N LYS A 143 3.38 -9.89 -8.73
CA LYS A 143 3.63 -11.12 -9.49
C LYS A 143 3.11 -11.04 -10.92
N LYS A 144 1.86 -10.60 -11.10
CA LYS A 144 1.24 -10.45 -12.43
C LYS A 144 2.04 -9.49 -13.33
N GLN A 145 2.63 -8.45 -12.75
CA GLN A 145 3.38 -7.42 -13.47
C GLN A 145 4.91 -7.65 -13.53
N ASP A 146 5.38 -8.85 -13.16
CA ASP A 146 6.80 -9.22 -13.11
C ASP A 146 7.67 -8.26 -12.28
N TYR A 147 7.13 -7.79 -11.15
CA TYR A 147 7.89 -7.05 -10.14
C TYR A 147 8.40 -7.95 -9.02
N GLU A 148 7.65 -8.97 -8.61
CA GLU A 148 8.08 -9.96 -7.59
C GLU A 148 7.58 -11.36 -7.94
N SER A 149 8.50 -12.26 -8.30
CA SER A 149 8.18 -13.65 -8.70
C SER A 149 7.53 -14.48 -7.59
N LYS A 150 7.88 -14.22 -6.33
CA LYS A 150 7.37 -14.90 -5.13
C LYS A 150 6.11 -14.23 -4.56
N GLY A 151 5.49 -13.32 -5.30
CA GLY A 151 4.37 -12.52 -4.78
C GLY A 151 3.22 -13.35 -4.22
N ASP A 152 2.88 -14.47 -4.86
CA ASP A 152 1.84 -15.39 -4.35
C ASP A 152 2.21 -16.01 -3.00
N ASP A 153 3.47 -16.41 -2.82
CA ASP A 153 3.92 -17.08 -1.60
C ASP A 153 3.96 -16.08 -0.44
N ILE A 154 4.42 -14.85 -0.70
CA ILE A 154 4.40 -13.75 0.27
C ILE A 154 2.95 -13.42 0.66
N ALA A 155 2.06 -13.24 -0.33
CA ALA A 155 0.65 -12.94 -0.08
C ALA A 155 -0.05 -14.04 0.74
N LYS A 156 0.17 -15.31 0.40
CA LYS A 156 -0.36 -16.46 1.16
C LYS A 156 0.17 -16.50 2.59
N GLY A 157 1.46 -16.19 2.79
CA GLY A 157 2.06 -16.11 4.13
C GLY A 157 1.37 -15.05 4.98
N ILE A 158 1.23 -13.82 4.44
CA ILE A 158 0.53 -12.72 5.12
C ILE A 158 -0.92 -13.11 5.44
N LEU A 159 -1.66 -13.62 4.46
CA LEU A 159 -3.08 -13.98 4.64
C LEU A 159 -3.27 -15.11 5.64
N LYS A 160 -2.34 -16.07 5.70
CA LYS A 160 -2.36 -17.13 6.70
C LYS A 160 -2.28 -16.53 8.11
N VAL A 161 -1.29 -15.67 8.37
CA VAL A 161 -1.14 -15.00 9.68
C VAL A 161 -2.37 -14.16 10.00
N LEU A 162 -2.88 -13.38 9.03
CA LEU A 162 -4.10 -12.60 9.21
C LEU A 162 -5.29 -13.50 9.58
N SER A 163 -5.47 -14.63 8.90
CA SER A 163 -6.58 -15.55 9.17
C SER A 163 -6.47 -16.27 10.52
N GLU A 164 -5.26 -16.61 10.96
CA GLU A 164 -5.04 -17.38 12.19
C GLU A 164 -5.06 -16.50 13.43
N ASN A 165 -4.53 -15.26 13.33
CA ASN A 165 -4.24 -14.43 14.50
C ASN A 165 -4.97 -13.07 14.52
N TYR A 166 -5.45 -12.58 13.37
CA TYR A 166 -6.04 -11.23 13.26
C TYR A 166 -7.50 -11.25 12.80
N ALA A 167 -8.02 -12.38 12.32
CA ALA A 167 -9.41 -12.49 11.94
C ALA A 167 -10.34 -12.32 13.16
N THR A 168 -11.46 -11.68 12.92
CA THR A 168 -12.54 -11.53 13.90
C THR A 168 -13.35 -12.81 14.06
N GLN A 169 -14.16 -12.85 15.11
CA GLN A 169 -15.20 -13.86 15.31
C GLN A 169 -16.50 -13.42 14.64
N ASP A 170 -17.39 -14.38 14.34
CA ASP A 170 -18.67 -14.18 13.62
C ASP A 170 -19.62 -13.12 14.23
N TYR A 171 -19.38 -12.67 15.47
CA TYR A 171 -20.21 -11.68 16.17
C TYR A 171 -19.62 -10.27 16.17
N GLU A 172 -18.43 -10.05 15.60
CA GLU A 172 -17.78 -8.74 15.49
C GLU A 172 -18.05 -8.12 14.11
N ASP A 173 -18.12 -6.78 14.03
CA ASP A 173 -18.59 -6.08 12.82
C ASP A 173 -17.54 -5.98 11.68
N GLY A 174 -16.25 -6.16 11.99
CA GLY A 174 -15.15 -6.15 11.01
C GLY A 174 -14.66 -7.55 10.68
N LEU A 175 -13.81 -7.71 9.66
CA LEU A 175 -13.17 -9.00 9.30
C LEU A 175 -11.78 -9.15 9.91
N LEU A 176 -11.05 -8.04 10.08
CA LEU A 176 -9.73 -8.01 10.72
C LEU A 176 -9.71 -7.11 11.96
N LYS A 177 -9.01 -7.58 13.00
CA LYS A 177 -8.65 -6.83 14.21
C LYS A 177 -7.35 -6.06 13.99
N HIS A 178 -7.01 -5.21 14.96
CA HIS A 178 -5.69 -4.58 15.07
C HIS A 178 -5.28 -3.74 13.86
N GLY A 179 -6.20 -2.91 13.37
CA GLY A 179 -5.90 -1.86 12.41
C GLY A 179 -5.68 -0.51 13.10
N VAL A 180 -4.98 0.41 12.43
CA VAL A 180 -4.81 1.78 12.94
C VAL A 180 -5.23 2.79 11.88
N TYR A 181 -6.32 3.52 12.11
CA TYR A 181 -6.80 4.53 11.17
C TYR A 181 -5.94 5.81 11.20
N SER A 182 -5.91 6.51 12.32
CA SER A 182 -5.08 7.72 12.48
C SER A 182 -4.65 7.83 13.93
N TYR A 183 -3.41 7.41 14.19
CA TYR A 183 -2.83 7.43 15.53
C TYR A 183 -2.73 8.86 16.07
N ALA A 184 -2.16 9.78 15.28
CA ALA A 184 -2.00 11.19 15.64
C ALA A 184 -3.32 11.92 15.98
N SER A 185 -4.46 11.42 15.45
CA SER A 185 -5.80 11.98 15.74
C SER A 185 -6.60 11.16 16.75
N SER A 186 -6.01 10.13 17.37
CA SER A 186 -6.69 9.20 18.29
C SER A 186 -7.96 8.57 17.72
N LYS A 187 -7.94 8.19 16.44
CA LYS A 187 -9.08 7.59 15.73
C LYS A 187 -8.76 6.19 15.28
N GLY A 188 -9.64 5.24 15.62
CA GLY A 188 -9.56 3.84 15.19
C GLY A 188 -8.18 3.23 15.46
N ILE A 189 -7.68 3.36 16.69
CA ILE A 189 -6.41 2.78 17.11
C ILE A 189 -6.71 1.38 17.66
N ASP A 190 -6.06 0.37 17.08
CA ASP A 190 -6.27 -1.03 17.46
C ASP A 190 -7.71 -1.50 17.21
N GLU A 191 -8.28 -1.08 16.08
CA GLU A 191 -9.69 -1.28 15.72
C GLU A 191 -9.80 -1.88 14.31
N ALA A 192 -10.93 -2.53 14.04
CA ALA A 192 -11.28 -2.93 12.67
C ALA A 192 -11.46 -1.69 11.78
N ASN A 193 -11.18 -1.84 10.49
CA ASN A 193 -11.44 -0.78 9.52
C ASN A 193 -11.81 -1.34 8.15
N LEU A 194 -12.69 -0.61 7.47
CA LEU A 194 -13.34 -1.07 6.25
C LEU A 194 -12.35 -1.32 5.10
N TRP A 195 -11.29 -0.53 4.98
CA TRP A 195 -10.30 -0.77 3.92
C TRP A 195 -9.46 -2.00 4.20
N GLY A 196 -9.09 -2.28 5.46
CA GLY A 196 -8.43 -3.53 5.83
C GLY A 196 -9.27 -4.74 5.46
N ASP A 197 -10.55 -4.71 5.80
CA ASP A 197 -11.51 -5.77 5.45
C ASP A 197 -11.66 -5.94 3.94
N TYR A 198 -11.78 -4.83 3.21
CA TYR A 198 -11.87 -4.84 1.75
C TYR A 198 -10.62 -5.48 1.11
N PHE A 199 -9.41 -5.05 1.48
CA PHE A 199 -8.18 -5.60 0.89
C PHE A 199 -7.90 -7.03 1.33
N TYR A 200 -8.33 -7.41 2.53
CA TYR A 200 -8.27 -8.79 2.99
C TYR A 200 -9.13 -9.70 2.12
N MET A 201 -10.39 -9.31 1.91
CA MET A 201 -11.31 -10.04 1.04
C MET A 201 -10.86 -10.02 -0.42
N GLU A 202 -10.35 -8.89 -0.92
CA GLU A 202 -9.80 -8.80 -2.29
C GLU A 202 -8.66 -9.81 -2.48
N ALA A 203 -7.71 -9.88 -1.53
CA ALA A 203 -6.58 -10.79 -1.62
C ALA A 203 -7.03 -12.26 -1.55
N LEU A 204 -7.98 -12.61 -0.67
CA LEU A 204 -8.60 -13.94 -0.63
C LEU A 204 -9.29 -14.28 -1.94
N MET A 205 -10.07 -13.36 -2.50
CA MET A 205 -10.78 -13.56 -3.77
C MET A 205 -9.84 -13.74 -4.95
N ARG A 206 -8.75 -12.96 -5.03
CA ARG A 206 -7.70 -13.12 -6.04
C ARG A 206 -7.04 -14.50 -5.98
N LEU A 207 -6.85 -15.06 -4.78
CA LEU A 207 -6.28 -16.41 -4.61
C LEU A 207 -7.29 -17.53 -4.88
N TYR A 208 -8.54 -17.35 -4.45
CA TYR A 208 -9.61 -18.32 -4.64
C TYR A 208 -10.03 -18.42 -6.12
N ASN A 209 -10.08 -17.28 -6.81
CA ASN A 209 -10.42 -17.19 -8.23
C ASN A 209 -9.37 -16.37 -8.99
N PRO A 210 -8.28 -17.00 -9.48
CA PRO A 210 -7.19 -16.31 -10.19
C PRO A 210 -7.62 -15.55 -11.45
N ASP A 211 -8.73 -15.97 -12.06
CA ASP A 211 -9.31 -15.37 -13.27
C ASP A 211 -10.18 -14.13 -12.95
N TRP A 212 -10.40 -13.83 -11.67
CA TRP A 212 -11.16 -12.65 -11.27
C TRP A 212 -10.45 -11.36 -11.71
N GLY A 213 -11.13 -10.59 -12.56
CA GLY A 213 -10.75 -9.23 -12.90
C GLY A 213 -10.95 -8.32 -11.69
N THR A 214 -9.87 -7.68 -11.26
CA THR A 214 -9.89 -6.75 -10.13
C THR A 214 -10.69 -5.50 -10.49
N TYR A 215 -11.21 -4.78 -9.49
CA TYR A 215 -11.88 -3.49 -9.73
C TYR A 215 -10.92 -2.38 -10.16
N TRP A 216 -9.63 -2.55 -9.84
CA TRP A 216 -8.52 -1.72 -10.31
C TRP A 216 -8.10 -2.08 -11.72
#